data_AF-A0A386WT93-F1
#
_entry.id   AF-A0A386WT93-F1
#
_cell.length_a   1.000
_cell.length_b   1.000
_cell.length_c   1.000
_cell.angle_alpha   90.00
_cell.angle_beta   90.00
_cell.angle_gamma   90.00
#
_symmetry.space_group_name_H-M   'P 1'
#
loop_
_entity.id
_entity.type
_entity.pdbx_description
1 polymer ?
#
loop_
_entity_poly.entity_id
_entity_poly.type
_entity_poly.pdbx_seq_one_letter_code
_entity_poly.pdbx_strand_id
1 'polypeptide(L)'
;MIYHHGHEYGTAADIAHRLGPDITPAKVRDWATRATNPDDRLHGRLDRHHIPGRGRGTTYYRLDQAATVERMTRTSARGARRRLDTGLLVA
;
A
#
# COMPACT_ATOMS: atom_id res chain seq x y z
N MET A 1 11.76 8.15 6.00
CA MET A 1 11.51 8.80 4.68
C MET A 1 12.79 9.40 4.12
N ILE A 2 12.92 9.48 2.79
CA ILE A 2 14.06 10.03 2.04
C ILE A 2 13.51 10.81 0.85
N TYR A 3 14.07 11.98 0.52
CA TYR A 3 13.68 12.76 -0.66
C TYR A 3 14.67 12.51 -1.81
N HIS A 4 14.17 12.20 -3.01
CA HIS A 4 14.99 11.92 -4.17
C HIS A 4 14.27 12.33 -5.47
N HIS A 5 14.95 13.09 -6.35
CA HIS A 5 14.39 13.60 -7.61
C HIS A 5 12.97 14.19 -7.52
N GLY A 6 12.69 14.99 -6.48
CA GLY A 6 11.38 15.63 -6.34
C GLY A 6 10.30 14.77 -5.68
N HIS A 7 10.62 13.53 -5.30
CA HIS A 7 9.69 12.58 -4.71
C HIS A 7 10.14 12.12 -3.32
N GLU A 8 9.16 11.88 -2.46
CA GLU A 8 9.40 11.32 -1.13
C GLU A 8 9.26 9.79 -1.18
N TYR A 9 10.27 9.11 -0.65
CA TYR A 9 10.36 7.66 -0.59
C TYR A 9 10.43 7.21 0.86
N GLY A 10 9.90 6.02 1.14
CA GLY A 10 9.97 5.43 2.46
C GLY A 10 9.95 3.92 2.41
N THR A 11 10.36 3.28 3.49
CA THR A 11 10.07 1.86 3.68
C THR A 11 8.57 1.65 3.85
N ALA A 12 8.09 0.41 3.77
CA ALA A 12 6.68 0.13 4.04
C ALA A 12 6.21 0.63 5.41
N ALA A 13 7.10 0.66 6.42
CA ALA A 13 6.80 1.19 7.74
C ALA A 13 6.66 2.71 7.75
N ASP A 14 7.58 3.42 7.09
CA ASP A 14 7.49 4.87 6.98
C ASP A 14 6.22 5.28 6.22
N ILE A 15 5.90 4.60 5.12
CA ILE A 15 4.72 4.88 4.29
C ILE A 15 3.44 4.65 5.09
N ALA A 16 3.35 3.52 5.81
CA ALA A 16 2.21 3.24 6.68
C ALA A 16 2.02 4.34 7.73
N HIS A 17 3.10 4.73 8.42
CA HIS A 17 3.06 5.81 9.39
C HIS A 17 2.59 7.13 8.77
N ARG A 18 3.05 7.45 7.56
CA ARG A 18 2.71 8.70 6.87
C ARG A 18 1.26 8.75 6.35
N LEU A 19 0.71 7.61 5.93
CA LEU A 19 -0.66 7.52 5.42
C LEU A 19 -1.71 7.44 6.53
N GLY A 20 -1.31 7.08 7.75
CA GLY A 20 -2.17 7.12 8.93
C GLY A 20 -2.45 5.74 9.54
N PRO A 21 -3.17 5.71 10.68
CA PRO A 21 -3.24 4.55 11.56
C PRO A 21 -3.93 3.30 10.96
N ASP A 22 -4.79 3.48 9.95
CA ASP A 22 -5.49 2.38 9.28
C ASP A 22 -4.62 1.60 8.28
N ILE A 23 -3.41 2.09 8.02
CA ILE A 23 -2.50 1.53 7.03
C ILE A 23 -1.38 0.81 7.77
N THR A 24 -1.19 -0.46 7.42
CA THR A 24 -0.11 -1.28 7.99
C THR A 24 1.01 -1.48 6.96
N PRO A 25 2.25 -1.75 7.42
CA PRO A 25 3.37 -2.04 6.51
C PRO A 25 3.09 -3.26 5.62
N ALA A 26 2.36 -4.26 6.15
CA ALA A 26 1.95 -5.43 5.39
C ALA A 26 1.00 -5.07 4.24
N LYS A 27 0.07 -4.12 4.46
CA LYS A 27 -0.85 -3.63 3.43
C LYS A 27 -0.12 -2.91 2.30
N VAL A 28 0.90 -2.11 2.63
CA VAL A 28 1.76 -1.45 1.63
C VAL A 28 2.51 -2.49 0.77
N ARG A 29 3.01 -3.57 1.39
CA ARG A 29 3.66 -4.68 0.67
C ARG A 29 2.69 -5.47 -0.21
N ASP A 30 1.46 -5.70 0.26
CA ASP A 30 0.39 -6.34 -0.51
C ASP A 30 0.06 -5.50 -1.75
N TRP A 31 -0.11 -4.19 -1.60
CA TRP A 31 -0.35 -3.28 -2.72
C TRP A 31 0.76 -3.33 -3.77
N ALA A 32 2.03 -3.31 -3.35
CA ALA A 32 3.16 -3.41 -4.28
C ALA A 32 3.23 -4.77 -4.98
N THR A 33 2.83 -5.85 -4.29
CA THR A 33 2.74 -7.19 -4.89
C THR A 33 1.65 -7.21 -5.95
N ARG A 34 0.46 -6.69 -5.62
CA ARG A 34 -0.67 -6.57 -6.54
C ARG A 34 -0.37 -5.67 -7.74
N ALA A 35 0.41 -4.62 -7.55
CA ALA A 35 0.83 -3.72 -8.62
C ALA A 35 1.68 -4.41 -9.69
N THR A 36 2.25 -5.58 -9.41
CA THR A 36 2.98 -6.37 -10.41
C THR A 36 2.09 -7.30 -11.25
N ASN A 37 0.85 -7.56 -10.81
CA ASN A 37 -0.08 -8.38 -11.57
C ASN A 37 -0.80 -7.52 -12.64
N PRO A 38 -0.67 -7.82 -13.94
CA PRO A 38 -1.33 -7.07 -15.00
C PRO A 38 -2.86 -7.07 -14.91
N ASP A 39 -3.45 -8.11 -14.30
CA ASP A 39 -4.90 -8.23 -14.15
C ASP A 39 -5.45 -7.49 -12.91
N ASP A 40 -4.58 -6.96 -12.04
CA ASP A 40 -5.01 -6.20 -10.87
C ASP A 40 -5.16 -4.72 -11.22
N ARG A 41 -6.22 -4.09 -10.71
CA ARG A 41 -6.44 -2.63 -10.85
C ARG A 41 -5.32 -1.76 -10.28
N LEU A 42 -4.47 -2.30 -9.41
CA LEU A 42 -3.29 -1.62 -8.88
C LEU A 42 -2.07 -1.73 -9.80
N HIS A 43 -2.18 -2.42 -10.94
CA HIS A 43 -1.07 -2.64 -11.86
C HIS A 43 -0.37 -1.34 -12.24
N GLY A 44 0.95 -1.29 -12.03
CA GLY A 44 1.79 -0.12 -12.32
C GLY A 44 1.51 1.13 -11.47
N ARG A 45 0.74 1.01 -10.37
CA ARG A 45 0.37 2.16 -9.52
C ARG A 45 1.25 2.35 -8.29
N LEU A 46 2.09 1.37 -7.96
CA LEU A 46 3.04 1.46 -6.85
C LEU A 46 4.31 0.67 -7.18
N ASP A 47 5.40 1.40 -7.40
CA ASP A 47 6.67 0.80 -7.75
C ASP A 47 7.45 0.37 -6.50
N ARG A 48 8.18 -0.75 -6.63
CA ARG A 48 9.14 -1.21 -5.63
C ARG A 48 10.54 -0.75 -6.06
N HIS A 49 11.22 0.01 -5.20
CA HIS A 49 12.62 0.37 -5.41
C HIS A 49 13.47 -0.41 -4.42
N HIS A 50 13.98 -1.56 -4.86
CA HIS A 50 14.85 -2.39 -4.04
C HIS A 50 16.30 -1.93 -4.18
N ILE A 51 16.91 -1.52 -3.06
CA ILE A 51 18.31 -1.18 -2.98
C ILE A 51 19.04 -2.37 -2.31
N PRO A 52 19.92 -3.08 -3.03
CA PRO A 52 20.72 -4.13 -2.43
C PRO A 52 21.68 -3.54 -1.39
N GLY A 53 21.99 -4.32 -0.34
CA GLY A 53 22.90 -3.89 0.72
C GLY A 53 23.46 -5.10 1.47
N ARG A 54 24.29 -4.87 2.49
CA ARG A 54 24.83 -5.96 3.32
C ARG A 54 23.66 -6.70 4.01
N GLY A 55 23.27 -7.86 3.50
CA GLY A 55 22.09 -8.62 3.96
C GLY A 55 20.93 -8.61 2.95
N ARG A 56 19.69 -8.49 3.43
CA ARG A 56 18.47 -8.61 2.60
C ARG A 56 18.16 -7.39 1.71
N GLY A 57 18.97 -6.34 1.74
CA GLY A 57 18.66 -5.05 1.09
C GLY A 57 17.45 -4.34 1.72
N THR A 58 17.10 -3.17 1.19
CA THR A 58 15.94 -2.38 1.66
C THR A 58 15.07 -1.99 0.48
N THR A 59 13.76 -2.15 0.63
CA THR A 59 12.79 -1.75 -0.39
C THR A 59 12.11 -0.45 0.01
N TYR A 60 12.15 0.51 -0.90
CA TYR A 60 11.53 1.81 -0.79
C TYR A 60 10.33 1.92 -1.74
N TYR A 61 9.35 2.72 -1.35
CA TYR A 61 8.14 3.01 -2.08
C TYR A 61 7.93 4.52 -2.12
N ARG A 62 7.35 5.03 -3.20
CA ARG A 62 6.99 6.45 -3.32
C ARG A 62 5.74 6.78 -2.51
N LEU A 63 5.77 7.89 -1.78
CA LEU A 63 4.64 8.32 -0.96
C LEU A 63 3.42 8.71 -1.79
N ASP A 64 3.60 9.45 -2.88
CA ASP A 64 2.52 9.95 -3.73
C ASP A 64 1.77 8.80 -4.44
N GLN A 65 2.53 7.81 -4.93
CA GLN A 65 1.98 6.57 -5.48
C GLN A 65 1.21 5.78 -4.41
N ALA A 66 1.81 5.60 -3.23
CA ALA A 66 1.17 4.89 -2.13
C ALA A 66 -0.12 5.58 -1.66
N ALA A 67 -0.15 6.91 -1.59
CA ALA A 67 -1.34 7.70 -1.26
C ALA A 67 -2.45 7.54 -2.31
N THR A 68 -2.08 7.46 -3.59
CA THR A 68 -3.03 7.21 -4.69
C THR A 68 -3.65 5.81 -4.56
N VAL A 69 -2.82 4.79 -4.34
CA VAL A 69 -3.29 3.42 -4.12
C VAL A 69 -4.16 3.31 -2.88
N GLU A 70 -3.77 3.97 -1.79
CA GLU A 70 -4.56 4.05 -0.56
C GLU A 70 -5.98 4.54 -0.88
N ARG A 71 -6.10 5.69 -1.54
CA ARG A 71 -7.39 6.24 -1.97
C ARG A 71 -8.19 5.25 -2.83
N MET A 72 -7.56 4.62 -3.83
CA MET A 72 -8.20 3.60 -4.68
C MET A 72 -8.66 2.37 -3.91
N THR A 73 -7.97 2.02 -2.82
CA THR A 73 -8.31 0.89 -1.96
C THR A 73 -9.44 1.23 -1.00
N ARG A 74 -9.43 2.45 -0.44
CA ARG A 74 -10.50 2.95 0.43
C ARG A 74 -11.83 3.07 -0.30
N THR A 75 -11.83 3.53 -1.55
CA THR A 75 -13.06 3.74 -2.34
C THR A 75 -13.58 2.47 -3.03
N SER A 76 -12.85 1.36 -2.97
CA SER A 76 -13.27 0.12 -3.61
C SER A 76 -14.32 -0.62 -2.79
N ALA A 77 -15.45 -0.96 -3.43
CA ALA A 77 -16.49 -1.81 -2.86
C ALA A 77 -15.99 -3.17 -2.32
N ARG A 78 -14.82 -3.66 -2.77
CA ARG A 78 -14.20 -4.88 -2.23
C ARG A 78 -13.74 -4.73 -0.77
N GLY A 79 -13.45 -3.51 -0.32
CA GLY A 79 -13.21 -3.19 1.10
C GLY A 79 -14.51 -3.03 1.89
N ALA A 80 -15.59 -2.55 1.27
CA ALA A 80 -16.92 -2.47 1.88
C ALA A 80 -17.53 -3.85 2.15
N ARG A 81 -17.25 -4.85 1.30
CA ARG A 81 -17.71 -6.24 1.45
C ARG A 81 -17.09 -7.03 2.60
N ARG A 82 -16.17 -6.47 3.40
CA ARG A 82 -15.66 -7.12 4.64
C ARG A 82 -16.36 -6.66 5.92
N ARG A 83 -17.38 -5.80 5.83
CA ARG A 83 -18.21 -5.35 6.98
C ARG A 83 -19.71 -5.40 6.71
N LEU A 84 -20.15 -6.34 5.91
CA LEU A 84 -21.52 -6.84 5.98
C LEU A 84 -21.37 -8.33 6.29
N ASP A 85 -22.24 -8.88 7.13
CA ASP A 85 -22.22 -10.25 7.65
C ASP A 85 -21.41 -10.47 8.94
N THR A 86 -21.90 -9.92 10.06
CA THR A 86 -22.31 -10.73 11.23
C THR A 86 -23.04 -9.82 12.21
N GLY A 87 -24.33 -10.08 12.41
CA GLY A 87 -25.08 -9.54 13.55
C GLY A 87 -26.27 -8.67 13.20
N LEU A 88 -27.26 -9.20 12.47
CA LEU A 88 -28.66 -8.94 12.80
C LEU A 88 -29.58 -9.98 12.14
N LEU A 89 -29.83 -11.07 12.84
CA LEU A 89 -31.07 -11.82 12.70
C LEU A 89 -31.51 -12.19 14.11
N VAL A 90 -32.19 -11.24 14.75
CA VAL A 90 -32.98 -11.45 15.96
C VAL A 90 -34.30 -10.69 15.76
N ALA A 91 -35.36 -11.40 16.12
CA ALA A 91 -36.80 -11.10 16.08
C ALA A 91 -37.48 -11.40 14.73
#